data_AF-A0AAV2HR54-F1
#
_entry.id   AF-A0AAV2HR54-F1
#
_cell.length_a   1.000
_cell.length_b   1.000
_cell.length_c   1.000
_cell.angle_alpha   90.00
_cell.angle_beta   90.00
_cell.angle_gamma   90.00
#
_symmetry.space_group_name_H-M   'P 1'
#
loop_
_entity.id
_entity.type
_entity.pdbx_description
1 polymer ?
#
loop_
_entity_poly.entity_id
_entity_poly.type
_entity_poly.pdbx_seq_one_letter_code
_entity_poly.pdbx_strand_id
1 'polypeptide(L)'
;PNFHSRLVVTTSSTSLTMAITNISCSDIDIYICRMNYFLFSHRTEKNSTGRLVDIKIPPQVPVMTQPPSLVVSEGSTITYKCLANLGRPNKGQIVWNASVNGQKVELLLAPVLKEKNNNSCTVTVESTVTFQANRTKQNITLSCFSTNQDFQETAPLSCASPGTDLCAQSQPLNILIPKSTTTATTWTISPTFSSSQATGPHTG
;
A
#
# COMPACT_ATOMS: atom_id res chain seq x y z
N PRO A 1 -12.02 -23.12 -21.32
CA PRO A 1 -13.39 -22.76 -21.77
C PRO A 1 -13.35 -21.99 -23.08
N ASN A 2 -14.06 -22.43 -24.12
CA ASN A 2 -14.07 -21.77 -25.44
C ASN A 2 -14.73 -20.39 -25.33
N PHE A 3 -14.07 -19.33 -25.83
CA PHE A 3 -14.57 -17.95 -25.82
C PHE A 3 -16.00 -17.83 -26.38
N HIS A 4 -16.31 -18.59 -27.43
CA HIS A 4 -17.62 -18.60 -28.09
C HIS A 4 -18.78 -19.05 -27.19
N SER A 5 -18.56 -19.85 -26.15
CA SER A 5 -19.65 -20.34 -25.29
C SER A 5 -20.09 -19.31 -24.25
N ARG A 6 -19.39 -18.18 -24.13
CA ARG A 6 -19.67 -17.13 -23.14
C ARG A 6 -20.31 -15.87 -23.75
N LEU A 7 -20.36 -15.79 -25.07
CA LEU A 7 -20.94 -14.67 -25.80
C LEU A 7 -22.43 -14.90 -26.04
N VAL A 8 -23.24 -13.93 -25.65
CA VAL A 8 -24.67 -13.88 -25.96
C VAL A 8 -24.90 -12.70 -26.88
N VAL A 9 -25.33 -12.99 -28.11
CA VAL A 9 -25.61 -11.98 -29.13
C VAL A 9 -27.10 -11.91 -29.36
N THR A 10 -27.66 -10.71 -29.29
CA THR A 10 -29.06 -10.43 -29.58
C THR A 10 -29.15 -9.42 -30.73
N THR A 11 -29.98 -9.73 -31.71
CA THR A 11 -30.18 -8.93 -32.91
C THR A 11 -31.62 -8.44 -33.00
N SER A 12 -31.80 -7.23 -33.50
CA SER A 12 -33.06 -6.69 -34.00
C SER A 12 -32.86 -6.13 -35.41
N SER A 13 -33.90 -5.55 -36.00
CA SER A 13 -33.80 -4.89 -37.31
C SER A 13 -32.84 -3.69 -37.33
N THR A 14 -32.54 -3.08 -36.17
CA THR A 14 -31.72 -1.87 -36.08
C THR A 14 -30.64 -1.91 -35.01
N SER A 15 -30.56 -2.97 -34.20
CA SER A 15 -29.58 -3.08 -33.11
C SER A 15 -28.94 -4.46 -33.03
N LEU A 16 -27.65 -4.47 -32.69
CA LEU A 16 -26.89 -5.64 -32.31
C LEU A 16 -26.36 -5.40 -30.90
N THR A 17 -26.70 -6.28 -29.96
CA THR A 17 -26.18 -6.24 -28.60
C THR A 17 -25.42 -7.52 -28.31
N MET A 18 -24.21 -7.37 -27.76
CA MET A 18 -23.36 -8.48 -27.32
C MET A 18 -23.15 -8.37 -25.82
N ALA A 19 -23.43 -9.46 -25.11
CA ALA A 19 -23.12 -9.64 -23.71
C ALA A 19 -22.07 -10.74 -23.54
N ILE A 20 -21.10 -10.51 -22.67
CA ILE A 20 -20.08 -11.49 -22.30
C ILE A 20 -20.40 -11.97 -20.90
N THR A 21 -20.69 -13.26 -20.77
CA THR A 21 -20.95 -13.89 -19.46
C THR A 21 -19.67 -14.47 -18.89
N ASN A 22 -19.59 -14.54 -17.55
CA ASN A 22 -18.41 -15.09 -16.86
C ASN A 22 -17.09 -14.47 -17.35
N ILE A 23 -17.02 -13.13 -17.27
CA ILE A 23 -15.90 -12.34 -17.79
C ILE A 23 -14.59 -12.69 -17.09
N SER A 24 -13.50 -12.65 -17.85
CA SER A 24 -12.17 -13.07 -17.42
C SER A 24 -11.11 -12.15 -18.01
N CYS A 25 -9.89 -12.20 -17.46
CA CYS A 25 -8.79 -11.35 -17.88
C CYS A 25 -8.48 -11.38 -19.40
N SER A 26 -8.78 -12.49 -20.10
CA SER A 26 -8.59 -12.61 -21.55
C SER A 26 -9.64 -11.89 -22.39
N ASP A 27 -10.74 -11.46 -21.78
CA ASP A 27 -11.82 -10.76 -22.48
C ASP A 27 -11.56 -9.25 -22.61
N ILE A 28 -10.43 -8.80 -22.10
CA ILE A 28 -10.02 -7.40 -22.09
C ILE A 28 -9.38 -7.08 -23.43
N ASP A 29 -10.18 -6.49 -24.31
CA ASP A 29 -9.78 -6.20 -25.68
C ASP A 29 -10.69 -5.14 -26.30
N ILE A 30 -10.37 -4.75 -27.53
CA ILE A 30 -11.16 -3.87 -28.35
C ILE A 30 -12.17 -4.70 -29.15
N TYR A 31 -13.45 -4.48 -28.87
CA TYR A 31 -14.55 -5.13 -29.58
C TYR A 31 -15.07 -4.24 -30.69
N ILE A 32 -15.31 -4.84 -31.85
CA ILE A 32 -15.80 -4.17 -33.06
C ILE A 32 -17.04 -4.89 -33.56
N CYS A 33 -18.13 -4.15 -33.77
CA CYS A 33 -19.30 -4.66 -34.47
C CYS A 33 -19.06 -4.57 -35.98
N ARG A 34 -19.12 -5.71 -36.67
CA ARG A 34 -19.04 -5.78 -38.13
C ARG A 34 -20.39 -6.18 -38.70
N MET A 35 -20.95 -5.34 -39.56
CA MET A 35 -22.21 -5.61 -40.25
C MET A 35 -21.96 -5.80 -41.73
N ASN A 36 -22.48 -6.89 -42.27
CA ASN A 36 -22.47 -7.20 -43.69
C ASN A 36 -23.90 -7.15 -44.22
N TYR A 37 -24.16 -6.37 -45.26
CA TYR A 37 -25.49 -6.26 -45.87
C TYR A 37 -25.39 -6.06 -47.38
N PHE A 38 -26.47 -6.36 -48.09
CA PHE A 38 -26.54 -6.22 -49.55
C PHE A 38 -27.33 -4.96 -49.92
N LEU A 39 -26.78 -4.18 -50.85
CA LEU A 39 -27.47 -3.11 -51.55
C LEU A 39 -27.36 -3.40 -53.05
N PHE A 40 -28.50 -3.54 -53.74
CA PHE A 40 -28.56 -3.71 -55.21
C PHE A 40 -27.53 -4.72 -55.77
N SER A 41 -27.47 -5.91 -55.17
CA SER A 41 -26.56 -7.01 -55.54
C SER A 41 -25.07 -6.81 -55.20
N HIS A 42 -24.71 -5.73 -54.52
CA HIS A 42 -23.36 -5.52 -53.98
C HIS A 42 -23.31 -5.78 -52.47
N ARG A 43 -22.28 -6.52 -52.03
CA ARG A 43 -22.00 -6.73 -50.61
C ARG A 43 -21.30 -5.49 -50.05
N THR A 44 -21.90 -4.87 -49.05
CA THR A 44 -21.30 -3.77 -48.29
C THR A 44 -20.96 -4.24 -46.88
N GLU A 45 -19.79 -3.84 -46.39
CA GLU A 45 -19.36 -4.05 -45.01
C GLU A 45 -19.27 -2.70 -44.31
N LYS A 46 -19.79 -2.62 -43.08
CA LYS A 46 -19.61 -1.48 -42.19
C LYS A 46 -19.14 -1.94 -40.83
N ASN A 47 -18.15 -1.23 -40.30
CA ASN A 47 -17.59 -1.49 -38.98
C ASN A 47 -17.94 -0.35 -38.03
N SER A 48 -18.25 -0.69 -36.78
CA SER A 48 -18.34 0.31 -35.72
C SER A 48 -16.94 0.84 -35.37
N THR A 49 -16.89 1.96 -34.66
CA THR A 49 -15.69 2.31 -33.90
C THR A 49 -15.43 1.22 -32.86
N GLY A 50 -14.17 0.80 -32.70
CA GLY A 50 -13.79 -0.14 -31.65
C GLY A 50 -14.09 0.40 -30.26
N ARG A 51 -14.46 -0.48 -29.34
CA ARG A 51 -14.69 -0.16 -27.92
C ARG A 51 -13.84 -1.07 -27.05
N LEU A 52 -12.99 -0.47 -26.22
CA LEU A 52 -12.25 -1.21 -25.20
C LEU A 52 -13.25 -1.69 -24.15
N VAL A 53 -13.34 -3.01 -23.99
CA VAL A 53 -13.99 -3.63 -22.84
C VAL A 53 -12.90 -3.88 -21.82
N ASP A 54 -12.99 -3.22 -20.67
CA ASP A 54 -12.07 -3.41 -19.56
C ASP A 54 -12.81 -4.02 -18.36
N ILE A 55 -12.07 -4.70 -17.49
CA ILE A 55 -12.63 -5.31 -16.28
C ILE A 55 -12.24 -4.45 -15.09
N LYS A 56 -13.24 -4.11 -14.29
CA LYS A 56 -13.04 -3.44 -13.01
C LYS A 56 -12.90 -4.49 -11.92
N ILE A 57 -11.75 -4.49 -11.23
CA ILE A 57 -11.49 -5.33 -10.06
C ILE A 57 -11.12 -4.41 -8.89
N PRO A 58 -11.82 -4.45 -7.75
CA PRO A 58 -11.49 -3.59 -6.62
C PRO A 58 -10.12 -3.97 -6.03
N PRO A 59 -9.43 -3.02 -5.37
CA PRO A 59 -8.20 -3.33 -4.65
C PRO A 59 -8.47 -4.28 -3.47
N GLN A 60 -7.45 -5.02 -3.06
CA GLN A 60 -7.53 -5.92 -1.90
C GLN A 60 -6.91 -5.29 -0.66
N VAL A 61 -7.32 -5.79 0.51
CA VAL A 61 -6.76 -5.42 1.81
C VAL A 61 -5.24 -5.63 1.80
N PRO A 62 -4.45 -4.57 2.02
CA PRO A 62 -3.01 -4.69 2.05
C PRO A 62 -2.57 -5.48 3.28
N VAL A 63 -1.52 -6.28 3.11
CA VAL A 63 -0.86 -7.02 4.18
C VAL A 63 0.42 -6.30 4.55
N MET A 64 0.53 -5.90 5.83
CA MET A 64 1.78 -5.37 6.36
C MET A 64 2.68 -6.50 6.84
N THR A 65 3.91 -6.52 6.34
CA THR A 65 4.96 -7.42 6.85
C THR A 65 5.81 -6.65 7.86
N GLN A 66 5.88 -7.19 9.09
CA GLN A 66 6.51 -6.53 10.23
C GLN A 66 7.99 -6.94 10.39
N PRO A 67 8.84 -6.05 10.92
CA PRO A 67 10.07 -6.47 11.59
C PRO A 67 9.73 -7.30 12.86
N PRO A 68 10.68 -8.11 13.37
CA PRO A 68 10.42 -9.11 14.41
C PRO A 68 9.97 -8.57 15.78
N SER A 69 9.96 -7.24 15.99
CA SER A 69 9.55 -6.61 17.24
C SER A 69 8.79 -5.30 17.01
N LEU A 70 7.72 -5.09 17.79
CA LEU A 70 6.99 -3.82 17.90
C LEU A 70 7.63 -2.85 18.92
N VAL A 71 8.66 -3.32 19.63
CA VAL A 71 9.47 -2.56 20.59
C VAL A 71 10.83 -2.30 19.97
N VAL A 72 11.19 -1.03 19.79
CA VAL A 72 12.32 -0.67 18.95
C VAL A 72 13.24 0.35 19.62
N SER A 73 14.54 0.06 19.66
CA SER A 73 15.54 0.92 20.31
C SER A 73 15.66 2.29 19.63
N GLU A 74 15.81 3.34 20.44
CA GLU A 74 16.10 4.69 19.97
C GLU A 74 17.37 4.71 19.07
N GLY A 75 17.31 5.43 17.95
CA GLY A 75 18.40 5.54 16.96
C GLY A 75 18.44 4.43 15.91
N SER A 76 17.63 3.37 16.06
CA SER A 76 17.56 2.32 15.04
C SER A 76 16.77 2.75 13.80
N THR A 77 17.10 2.15 12.66
CA THR A 77 16.36 2.33 11.41
C THR A 77 15.40 1.17 11.24
N ILE A 78 14.11 1.47 11.09
CA ILE A 78 13.05 0.47 10.96
C ILE A 78 12.50 0.53 9.55
N THR A 79 12.31 -0.65 8.95
CA THR A 79 11.68 -0.80 7.64
C THR A 79 10.43 -1.66 7.77
N TYR A 80 9.30 -1.13 7.31
CA TYR A 80 8.06 -1.89 7.15
C TYR A 80 7.77 -2.11 5.67
N LYS A 81 7.06 -3.20 5.37
CA LYS A 81 6.59 -3.50 4.02
C LYS A 81 5.07 -3.58 4.00
N CYS A 82 4.49 -3.17 2.90
CA CYS A 82 3.07 -3.28 2.61
C CYS A 82 2.91 -3.93 1.25
N LEU A 83 2.23 -5.08 1.20
CA LEU A 83 1.93 -5.80 -0.02
C LEU A 83 0.44 -5.69 -0.33
N ALA A 84 0.08 -5.24 -1.52
CA ALA A 84 -1.32 -5.05 -1.89
C ALA A 84 -1.58 -5.37 -3.36
N ASN A 85 -2.73 -5.98 -3.64
CA ASN A 85 -3.29 -6.00 -4.98
C ASN A 85 -4.07 -4.70 -5.20
N LEU A 86 -3.69 -3.93 -6.23
CA LEU A 86 -4.27 -2.61 -6.49
C LEU A 86 -5.56 -2.67 -7.30
N GLY A 87 -6.04 -3.86 -7.62
CA GLY A 87 -7.20 -4.05 -8.47
C GLY A 87 -6.90 -3.71 -9.94
N ARG A 88 -7.94 -3.38 -10.68
CA ARG A 88 -7.91 -3.02 -12.10
C ARG A 88 -8.99 -1.98 -12.40
N PRO A 89 -8.72 -0.95 -13.23
CA PRO A 89 -7.51 -0.68 -14.02
C PRO A 89 -6.26 -0.35 -13.19
N ASN A 90 -5.07 -0.39 -13.81
CA ASN A 90 -3.75 -0.09 -13.19
C ASN A 90 -3.60 1.40 -12.82
N LYS A 91 -4.56 1.93 -12.07
CA LYS A 91 -4.59 3.30 -11.55
C LYS A 91 -4.62 3.31 -10.02
N GLY A 92 -4.20 2.20 -9.41
CA GLY A 92 -4.14 2.11 -7.97
C GLY A 92 -2.78 2.50 -7.43
N GLN A 93 -2.72 2.73 -6.12
CA GLN A 93 -1.50 3.06 -5.39
C GLN A 93 -1.59 2.60 -3.93
N ILE A 94 -0.43 2.37 -3.32
CA ILE A 94 -0.31 2.23 -1.86
C ILE A 94 -0.13 3.62 -1.24
N VAL A 95 -0.94 3.92 -0.23
CA VAL A 95 -0.83 5.14 0.58
C VAL A 95 -0.46 4.75 2.01
N TRP A 96 0.58 5.37 2.55
CA TRP A 96 0.98 5.19 3.95
C TRP A 96 0.29 6.23 4.83
N ASN A 97 -0.22 5.78 5.98
CA ASN A 97 -0.72 6.66 7.02
C ASN A 97 0.05 6.40 8.32
N ALA A 98 0.64 7.45 8.84
CA ALA A 98 1.34 7.44 10.10
C ALA A 98 0.77 8.51 11.01
N SER A 99 0.50 8.14 12.26
CA SER A 99 0.07 9.09 13.27
C SER A 99 0.86 8.90 14.57
N VAL A 100 1.21 9.99 15.23
CA VAL A 100 1.84 10.00 16.54
C VAL A 100 0.82 10.54 17.52
N ASN A 101 0.45 9.75 18.53
CA ASN A 101 -0.62 10.12 19.48
C ASN A 101 -1.93 10.57 18.79
N GLY A 102 -2.27 9.94 17.66
CA GLY A 102 -3.45 10.27 16.86
C GLY A 102 -3.31 11.46 15.91
N GLN A 103 -2.23 12.25 15.99
CA GLN A 103 -1.95 13.32 15.02
C GLN A 103 -1.21 12.78 13.81
N LYS A 104 -1.70 13.09 12.60
CA LYS A 104 -1.06 12.68 11.35
C LYS A 104 0.33 13.29 11.25
N VAL A 105 1.32 12.44 10.97
CA VAL A 105 2.71 12.87 10.76
C VAL A 105 3.12 12.49 9.36
N GLU A 106 3.66 13.46 8.63
CA GLU A 106 4.29 13.20 7.35
C GLU A 106 5.64 12.53 7.61
N LEU A 107 5.77 11.29 7.20
CA LEU A 107 7.05 10.61 7.21
C LEU A 107 7.76 10.96 5.89
N LEU A 108 9.04 11.34 5.96
CA LEU A 108 9.91 11.49 4.79
C LEU A 108 10.20 10.09 4.22
N LEU A 109 9.29 9.58 3.40
CA LEU A 109 9.34 8.21 2.90
C LEU A 109 9.53 8.26 1.39
N ALA A 110 10.52 7.53 0.91
CA ALA A 110 10.54 7.09 -0.48
C ALA A 110 9.88 5.71 -0.52
N PRO A 111 8.58 5.60 -0.88
CA PRO A 111 7.99 4.30 -1.13
C PRO A 111 8.70 3.67 -2.33
N VAL A 112 9.41 2.56 -2.10
CA VAL A 112 9.93 1.75 -3.21
C VAL A 112 8.81 0.82 -3.64
N LEU A 113 8.24 1.08 -4.82
CA LEU A 113 7.23 0.22 -5.42
C LEU A 113 7.90 -0.88 -6.23
N LYS A 114 7.58 -2.14 -5.93
CA LYS A 114 7.94 -3.29 -6.76
C LYS A 114 6.66 -3.91 -7.29
N GLU A 115 6.53 -3.95 -8.61
CA GLU A 115 5.41 -4.62 -9.27
C GLU A 115 5.70 -6.11 -9.42
N LYS A 116 4.75 -6.93 -9.00
CA LYS A 116 4.72 -8.37 -9.26
C LYS A 116 3.49 -8.67 -10.12
N ASN A 117 3.73 -8.99 -11.39
CA ASN A 117 2.70 -9.54 -12.26
C ASN A 117 2.46 -11.02 -11.89
N ASN A 118 1.22 -11.39 -11.58
CA ASN A 118 0.87 -12.74 -11.13
C ASN A 118 0.04 -13.53 -12.15
N ASN A 119 0.18 -13.24 -13.46
CA ASN A 119 -0.67 -13.77 -14.54
C ASN A 119 -2.19 -13.47 -14.38
N SER A 120 -2.58 -12.79 -13.31
CA SER A 120 -3.88 -12.15 -13.12
C SER A 120 -3.93 -10.82 -13.88
N CYS A 121 -5.10 -10.37 -14.31
CA CYS A 121 -5.30 -9.04 -14.91
C CYS A 121 -5.11 -7.88 -13.91
N THR A 122 -4.71 -8.16 -12.67
CA THR A 122 -4.37 -7.22 -11.62
C THR A 122 -2.88 -7.22 -11.32
N VAL A 123 -2.37 -6.10 -10.82
CA VAL A 123 -0.98 -5.96 -10.36
C VAL A 123 -0.93 -6.00 -8.84
N THR A 124 -0.01 -6.80 -8.30
CA THR A 124 0.36 -6.76 -6.88
C THR A 124 1.60 -5.89 -6.74
N VAL A 125 1.57 -4.93 -5.81
CA VAL A 125 2.71 -4.07 -5.51
C VAL A 125 3.18 -4.27 -4.08
N GLU A 126 4.50 -4.23 -3.88
CA GLU A 126 5.13 -4.09 -2.57
C GLU A 126 5.60 -2.63 -2.43
N SER A 127 5.19 -1.95 -1.36
CA SER A 127 5.71 -0.65 -0.94
C SER A 127 6.49 -0.80 0.35
N THR A 128 7.65 -0.16 0.45
CA THR A 128 8.46 -0.16 1.68
C THR A 128 8.54 1.23 2.28
N VAL A 129 8.48 1.30 3.60
CA VAL A 129 8.58 2.52 4.37
C VAL A 129 9.68 2.40 5.40
N THR A 130 10.59 3.39 5.44
CA THR A 130 11.74 3.37 6.34
C THR A 130 11.79 4.65 7.15
N PHE A 131 12.01 4.54 8.47
CA PHE A 131 12.21 5.70 9.32
C PHE A 131 13.17 5.40 10.47
N GLN A 132 13.87 6.44 10.94
CA GLN A 132 14.62 6.34 12.18
C GLN A 132 13.71 6.49 13.40
N ALA A 133 13.87 5.56 14.33
CA ALA A 133 13.21 5.54 15.62
C ALA A 133 13.83 6.60 16.54
N ASN A 134 13.01 7.52 17.03
CA ASN A 134 13.42 8.55 17.97
C ASN A 134 12.29 8.87 18.95
N ARG A 135 12.60 9.64 20.00
CA ARG A 135 11.61 10.02 21.03
C ARG A 135 10.41 10.79 20.51
N THR A 136 10.56 11.55 19.42
CA THR A 136 9.46 12.32 18.84
C THR A 136 8.44 11.45 18.11
N LYS A 137 8.75 10.17 17.88
CA LYS A 137 7.87 9.18 17.22
C LYS A 137 7.36 8.10 18.18
N GLN A 138 7.33 8.36 19.48
CA GLN A 138 6.76 7.42 20.45
C GLN A 138 5.26 7.21 20.20
N ASN A 139 4.77 5.99 20.37
CA ASN A 139 3.37 5.61 20.10
C ASN A 139 2.93 5.94 18.66
N ILE A 140 3.85 5.77 17.71
CA ILE A 140 3.50 5.90 16.30
C ILE A 140 2.61 4.73 15.89
N THR A 141 1.47 5.07 15.28
CA THR A 141 0.56 4.13 14.63
C THR A 141 0.84 4.16 13.14
N LEU A 142 1.15 3.02 12.55
CA LEU A 142 1.43 2.89 11.11
C LEU A 142 0.39 1.99 10.45
N SER A 143 -0.13 2.41 9.30
CA SER A 143 -1.01 1.62 8.45
C SER A 143 -0.74 1.94 6.98
N CYS A 144 -1.13 1.02 6.10
CA CYS A 144 -1.12 1.27 4.67
C CYS A 144 -2.49 0.96 4.06
N PHE A 145 -2.76 1.62 2.93
CA PHE A 145 -4.01 1.55 2.19
C PHE A 145 -3.71 1.21 0.75
N SER A 146 -4.56 0.40 0.12
CA SER A 146 -4.62 0.28 -1.33
C SER A 146 -5.81 1.11 -1.83
N THR A 147 -5.56 1.90 -2.86
CA THR A 147 -6.59 2.74 -3.51
C THR A 147 -6.61 2.45 -4.99
N ASN A 148 -7.75 2.67 -5.65
CA ASN A 148 -7.88 2.62 -7.11
C ASN A 148 -8.92 3.67 -7.54
N GLN A 149 -8.48 4.64 -8.35
CA GLN A 149 -9.28 5.82 -8.71
C GLN A 149 -10.64 5.48 -9.36
N ASP A 150 -10.73 4.34 -10.03
CA ASP A 150 -11.95 3.89 -10.71
C ASP A 150 -13.04 3.39 -9.74
N PHE A 151 -12.73 3.30 -8.43
CA PHE A 151 -13.58 2.81 -7.36
C PHE A 151 -13.87 3.85 -6.25
N GLN A 152 -13.68 5.13 -6.57
CA GLN A 152 -13.77 6.33 -5.71
C GLN A 152 -12.46 6.75 -5.02
N GLU A 153 -12.14 8.03 -5.14
CA GLU A 153 -11.10 8.73 -4.37
C GLU A 153 -11.66 9.19 -3.02
N THR A 154 -11.75 8.31 -2.02
CA THR A 154 -11.82 8.80 -0.64
C THR A 154 -10.99 7.93 0.31
N ALA A 155 -9.75 8.30 0.55
CA ALA A 155 -9.14 8.07 1.86
C ALA A 155 -7.95 9.00 2.13
N PRO A 156 -8.15 10.22 2.65
CA PRO A 156 -7.05 10.97 3.26
C PRO A 156 -6.83 10.63 4.74
N LEU A 157 -7.79 9.99 5.44
CA LEU A 157 -7.73 9.83 6.91
C LEU A 157 -8.30 8.52 7.51
N SER A 158 -9.28 7.85 6.88
CA SER A 158 -9.81 6.55 7.36
C SER A 158 -10.65 5.86 6.28
N CYS A 159 -10.52 4.54 6.14
CA CYS A 159 -11.45 3.73 5.34
C CYS A 159 -12.65 3.35 6.23
N ALA A 160 -13.66 4.23 6.27
CA ALA A 160 -14.77 4.10 7.23
C ALA A 160 -15.71 2.94 6.88
N SER A 161 -15.95 2.70 5.60
CA SER A 161 -16.84 1.63 5.12
C SER A 161 -16.20 0.84 3.98
N PRO A 162 -15.36 -0.17 4.29
CA PRO A 162 -14.64 -0.98 3.28
C PRO A 162 -15.52 -1.62 2.20
N GLY A 163 -16.80 -1.87 2.51
CA GLY A 163 -17.77 -2.44 1.56
C GLY A 163 -18.35 -1.47 0.52
N THR A 164 -18.36 -0.17 0.82
CA THR A 164 -18.95 0.88 -0.05
C THR A 164 -17.89 1.80 -0.64
N ASP A 165 -16.84 2.07 0.14
CA ASP A 165 -15.77 3.00 -0.22
C ASP A 165 -14.72 2.32 -1.10
N LEU A 166 -14.84 0.98 -1.27
CA LEU A 166 -13.98 0.10 -2.07
C LEU A 166 -12.47 0.35 -1.82
N CYS A 167 -12.16 0.84 -0.62
CA CYS A 167 -10.84 0.99 -0.05
C CYS A 167 -10.56 -0.18 0.87
N ALA A 168 -9.28 -0.47 1.06
CA ALA A 168 -8.87 -1.56 1.92
C ALA A 168 -7.68 -1.11 2.77
N GLN A 169 -7.83 -1.20 4.09
CA GLN A 169 -6.84 -0.74 5.08
C GLN A 169 -6.23 -1.92 5.83
N SER A 170 -4.91 -1.89 6.03
CA SER A 170 -4.23 -2.86 6.89
C SER A 170 -4.63 -2.68 8.37
N GLN A 171 -4.46 -3.71 9.18
CA GLN A 171 -4.52 -3.51 10.63
C GLN A 171 -3.45 -2.49 11.06
N PRO A 172 -3.81 -1.50 11.90
CA PRO A 172 -2.85 -0.50 12.38
C PRO A 172 -1.86 -1.15 13.36
N LEU A 173 -0.59 -0.74 13.27
CA LEU A 173 0.47 -1.22 14.15
C LEU A 173 0.92 -0.12 15.09
N ASN A 174 0.91 -0.41 16.39
CA ASN A 174 1.38 0.50 17.42
C ASN A 174 2.85 0.17 17.75
N ILE A 175 3.73 1.13 17.51
CA ILE A 175 5.17 0.97 17.69
C ILE A 175 5.60 1.71 18.96
N LEU A 176 6.29 0.97 19.83
CA LEU A 176 6.79 1.49 21.10
C LEU A 176 8.31 1.65 21.02
N ILE A 177 8.79 2.84 21.42
CA ILE A 177 10.23 3.15 21.48
C ILE A 177 10.58 3.30 22.96
N PRO A 178 11.05 2.24 23.64
CA PRO A 178 11.34 2.29 25.07
C PRO A 178 12.56 3.18 25.33
N LYS A 179 12.59 3.77 26.53
CA LYS A 179 13.72 4.56 27.00
C LYS A 179 14.92 3.65 27.19
N SER A 180 16.04 3.96 26.52
CA SER A 180 17.33 3.35 26.86
C SER A 180 17.61 3.66 28.34
N THR A 181 17.66 2.65 29.18
CA THR A 181 18.14 2.80 30.56
C THR A 181 19.60 3.20 30.52
N THR A 182 19.89 4.44 30.91
CA THR A 182 21.26 4.87 31.16
C THR A 182 21.72 4.17 32.44
N THR A 183 22.48 3.09 32.33
CA THR A 183 23.16 2.50 33.48
C THR A 183 24.30 3.45 33.87
N ALA A 184 24.08 4.32 34.85
CA ALA A 184 25.13 5.14 35.41
C ALA A 184 26.03 4.24 36.28
N THR A 185 27.18 3.84 35.76
CA THR A 185 28.20 3.16 36.55
C THR A 185 28.89 4.20 37.43
N THR A 186 28.42 4.38 38.66
CA THR A 186 29.13 5.18 39.67
C THR A 186 30.34 4.40 40.15
N TRP A 187 31.53 4.85 39.76
CA TRP A 187 32.78 4.39 40.36
C TRP A 187 33.04 5.18 41.64
N THR A 188 32.79 4.58 42.80
CA THR A 188 33.30 5.09 44.07
C THR A 188 34.78 4.74 44.16
N ILE A 189 35.63 5.72 43.90
CA ILE A 189 37.04 5.64 44.29
C ILE A 189 37.08 5.99 45.78
N SER A 190 37.40 5.02 46.64
CA SER A 190 37.72 5.26 48.05
C SER A 190 39.22 5.56 48.14
N PRO A 191 39.66 6.82 48.29
CA PRO A 191 41.07 7.07 48.54
C PRO A 191 41.44 6.54 49.94
N THR A 192 42.30 5.53 49.99
CA THR A 192 43.06 5.21 51.21
C THR A 192 44.18 6.23 51.34
N PHE A 193 43.98 7.24 52.17
CA PHE A 193 45.05 8.14 52.59
C PHE A 193 45.99 7.38 53.54
N SER A 194 47.16 6.99 53.06
CA SER A 194 48.26 6.55 53.93
C SER A 194 49.11 7.76 54.30
N SER A 195 48.99 8.18 55.56
CA SER A 195 49.77 9.19 56.28
C SER A 195 49.49 10.68 55.96
N SER A 196 49.03 11.38 57.00
CA SER A 196 49.05 12.84 57.10
C SER A 196 50.32 13.27 57.83
N GLN A 197 51.16 14.09 57.20
CA GLN A 197 52.23 14.82 57.87
C GLN A 197 51.84 16.30 57.94
N ALA A 198 51.73 16.83 59.15
CA ALA A 198 51.57 18.24 59.41
C ALA A 198 52.92 18.82 59.86
N THR A 199 53.49 19.72 59.07
CA THR A 199 54.63 20.56 59.48
C THR A 199 54.13 21.98 59.64
N GLY A 200 54.15 22.47 60.89
CA GLY A 200 53.86 23.86 61.21
C GLY A 200 55.08 24.77 60.97
N PRO A 201 54.88 26.10 60.87
CA PRO A 201 55.97 27.04 60.64
C PRO A 201 56.86 27.21 61.88
N HIS A 202 58.18 27.04 61.70
CA HIS A 202 59.18 27.46 62.67
C HIS A 202 59.31 28.99 62.65
N THR A 203 59.00 29.63 63.77
CA THR A 203 59.40 31.01 64.09
C THR A 203 60.55 30.96 65.09
N GLY A 204 61.69 31.55 64.72
CA GLY A 204 62.89 31.71 65.55
C GLY A 204 64.01 32.29 64.72
#